data_AF-A0A235IAA3-F1
#
_entry.id   AF-A0A235IAA3-F1
#
_cell.length_a   1.000
_cell.length_b   1.000
_cell.length_c   1.000
_cell.angle_alpha   90.00
_cell.angle_beta   90.00
_cell.angle_gamma   90.00
#
_symmetry.space_group_name_H-M   'P 1'
#
loop_
_entity.id
_entity.type
_entity.pdbx_description
1 polymer ?
#
loop_
_entity_poly.entity_id
_entity_poly.type
_entity_poly.pdbx_seq_one_letter_code
_entity_poly.pdbx_strand_id
1 'polypeptide(L)'
;MIQARQYLDAFALPSSVIEQALDELKIRYYQRLFDPIVTLWAFLSQVLDADKSCHNAVSKVIAYLAGLEVEIPSTDTSGYCQAVLAII
;
A
#
# COMPACT_ATOMS: atom_id res chain seq x y z
N MET A 1 -11.95 1.66 4.75
CA MET A 1 -10.56 2.16 4.66
C MET A 1 -9.76 1.87 5.94
N ILE A 2 -10.25 2.21 7.14
CA ILE A 2 -9.56 1.88 8.42
C ILE A 2 -9.43 0.35 8.63
N GLN A 3 -10.47 -0.42 8.29
CA GLN A 3 -10.46 -1.89 8.44
C GLN A 3 -9.37 -2.60 7.62
N ALA A 4 -8.93 -2.04 6.48
CA ALA A 4 -7.95 -2.70 5.61
C ALA A 4 -6.50 -2.56 6.12
N ARG A 5 -6.22 -1.58 7.01
CA ARG A 5 -4.89 -1.37 7.59
C ARG A 5 -4.55 -2.44 8.64
N GLN A 6 -5.53 -2.87 9.43
CA GLN A 6 -5.31 -3.76 10.58
C GLN A 6 -4.88 -5.20 10.19
N TYR A 7 -4.98 -5.60 8.92
CA TYR A 7 -4.71 -6.98 8.46
C TYR A 7 -3.46 -7.12 7.57
N LEU A 8 -2.82 -6.01 7.18
CA LEU A 8 -1.56 -6.01 6.44
C LEU A 8 -0.32 -5.98 7.37
N ASP A 9 -0.52 -5.95 8.68
CA ASP A 9 0.51 -6.07 9.73
C ASP A 9 1.24 -7.45 9.75
N ALA A 10 0.91 -8.36 8.82
CA ALA A 10 1.67 -9.58 8.58
C ALA A 10 3.00 -9.33 7.85
N PHE A 11 3.21 -8.13 7.30
CA PHE A 11 4.50 -7.68 6.80
C PHE A 11 5.35 -7.16 7.98
N ALA A 12 6.68 -7.34 7.95
CA ALA A 12 7.60 -6.99 9.06
C ALA A 12 7.61 -5.51 9.52
N LEU A 13 6.72 -4.68 8.96
CA LEU A 13 6.61 -3.25 9.18
C LEU A 13 5.18 -2.91 9.62
N PRO A 14 4.89 -2.83 10.93
CA PRO A 14 3.56 -2.50 11.45
C PRO A 14 3.11 -1.11 11.02
N SER A 15 1.81 -0.93 10.79
CA SER A 15 1.26 0.37 10.39
C SER A 15 1.57 1.48 11.39
N SER A 16 1.64 1.15 12.69
CA SER A 16 1.96 2.09 13.76
C SER A 16 3.36 2.70 13.63
N VAL A 17 4.34 1.94 13.12
CA VAL A 17 5.71 2.43 12.91
C VAL A 17 5.72 3.44 11.77
N ILE A 18 4.96 3.17 10.71
CA ILE A 18 4.81 4.10 9.58
C ILE A 18 4.09 5.37 10.04
N GLU A 19 3.00 5.24 10.79
CA GLU A 19 2.22 6.36 11.31
C GLU A 19 3.07 7.26 12.21
N GLN A 20 3.85 6.67 13.11
CA GLN A 20 4.78 7.41 13.96
C GLN A 20 5.82 8.18 13.11
N ALA A 21 6.41 7.54 12.11
CA ALA A 21 7.39 8.20 11.23
C ALA A 21 6.76 9.35 10.42
N LEU A 22 5.53 9.18 9.92
CA LEU A 22 4.80 10.22 9.21
C LEU A 22 4.51 11.42 10.12
N ASP A 23 4.16 11.17 11.39
CA ASP A 23 3.90 12.21 12.38
C ASP A 23 5.18 12.97 12.77
N GLU A 24 6.28 12.25 13.03
CA GLU A 24 7.60 12.83 13.33
C GLU A 24 8.10 13.72 12.19
N LEU A 25 7.89 13.30 10.94
CA LEU A 25 8.24 14.05 9.74
C LEU A 25 7.20 15.12 9.36
N LYS A 26 6.08 15.21 10.09
CA LYS A 26 4.96 16.13 9.83
C LYS A 26 4.39 16.00 8.41
N ILE A 27 4.40 14.79 7.87
CA ILE A 27 3.91 14.50 6.53
C ILE A 27 2.39 14.41 6.57
N ARG A 28 1.73 15.27 5.80
CA ARG A 28 0.29 15.18 5.56
C ARG A 28 0.04 14.45 4.25
N TYR A 29 -0.89 13.51 4.27
CA TYR A 29 -1.27 12.73 3.10
C TYR A 29 -2.80 12.61 3.02
N TYR A 30 -3.29 12.39 1.80
CA TYR A 30 -4.70 12.09 1.59
C TYR A 30 -4.96 10.59 1.81
N GLN A 31 -6.09 10.27 2.44
CA GLN A 31 -6.56 8.87 2.53
C GLN A 31 -7.09 8.43 1.17
N ARG A 32 -6.19 7.86 0.37
CA ARG A 32 -6.49 7.22 -0.92
C ARG A 32 -6.20 5.72 -0.82
N LEU A 33 -6.54 4.97 -1.85
CA LEU A 33 -6.21 3.54 -1.94
C LEU A 33 -4.71 3.30 -1.70
N PHE A 34 -3.86 4.04 -2.42
CA PHE A 34 -2.42 4.06 -2.22
C PHE A 34 -2.03 5.26 -1.34
N ASP A 35 -2.42 5.20 -0.06
CA ASP A 35 -1.85 6.06 0.96
C ASP A 35 -0.40 5.61 1.30
N PRO A 36 0.38 6.37 2.08
CA PRO A 36 1.77 6.00 2.37
C PRO A 36 1.94 4.62 3.01
N ILE A 37 0.96 4.12 3.77
CA ILE A 37 1.02 2.82 4.43
C ILE A 37 0.84 1.71 3.39
N VAL A 38 -0.24 1.78 2.62
CA VAL A 38 -0.53 0.78 1.57
C VAL A 38 0.56 0.81 0.50
N THR A 39 1.04 2.01 0.13
CA THR A 39 2.11 2.18 -0.86
C THR A 39 3.40 1.52 -0.41
N LEU A 40 3.79 1.72 0.86
CA LEU A 40 5.03 1.14 1.38
C LEU A 40 4.95 -0.39 1.44
N TRP A 41 3.83 -0.95 1.87
CA TRP A 41 3.64 -2.41 1.85
C TRP A 41 3.61 -3.00 0.45
N ALA A 42 2.89 -2.37 -0.48
CA ALA A 42 2.84 -2.82 -1.88
C ALA A 42 4.22 -2.73 -2.53
N PHE A 43 4.98 -1.67 -2.25
CA PHE A 43 6.36 -1.50 -2.72
C PHE A 43 7.31 -2.54 -2.15
N LEU A 44 7.24 -2.82 -0.85
CA LEU A 44 8.06 -3.86 -0.25
C LEU A 44 7.71 -5.24 -0.81
N SER A 45 6.43 -5.54 -1.00
CA SER A 45 5.98 -6.75 -1.71
C SER A 45 6.52 -6.80 -3.15
N GLN A 46 6.54 -5.68 -3.88
CA GLN A 46 7.09 -5.60 -5.24
C GLN A 46 8.59 -5.91 -5.25
N VAL A 47 9.37 -5.28 -4.35
CA VAL A 47 10.83 -5.40 -4.32
C VAL A 47 11.27 -6.79 -3.89
N LEU A 48 10.53 -7.43 -2.99
CA LEU A 48 10.85 -8.78 -2.49
C LEU A 48 10.37 -9.91 -3.41
N ASP A 49 9.47 -9.64 -4.37
CA ASP A 49 8.97 -10.68 -5.27
C ASP A 49 9.96 -11.00 -6.41
N ALA A 50 9.81 -12.20 -6.98
CA ALA A 50 10.50 -12.58 -8.21
C ALA A 50 10.00 -11.72 -9.39
N ASP A 51 8.69 -11.53 -9.51
CA ASP A 51 8.05 -10.60 -10.43
C ASP A 51 7.88 -9.22 -9.76
N LYS A 52 8.80 -8.32 -10.10
CA LYS A 52 8.86 -6.96 -9.56
C LYS A 52 8.01 -5.96 -10.35
N SER A 53 7.07 -6.40 -11.17
CA SER A 53 6.21 -5.49 -11.94
C SER A 53 5.23 -4.73 -11.04
N CYS A 54 4.90 -3.49 -11.41
CA CYS A 54 3.85 -2.72 -10.73
C CYS A 54 2.49 -3.43 -10.84
N HIS A 55 2.26 -4.13 -11.95
CA HIS A 55 1.05 -4.91 -12.17
C HIS A 55 0.92 -6.05 -11.14
N ASN A 56 2.00 -6.79 -10.86
CA ASN A 56 1.98 -7.83 -9.82
C ASN A 56 1.70 -7.24 -8.43
N ALA A 57 2.34 -6.12 -8.09
CA ALA A 57 2.11 -5.43 -6.82
C ALA A 57 0.63 -4.99 -6.66
N VAL A 58 0.06 -4.35 -7.67
CA VAL A 58 -1.35 -3.93 -7.68
C VAL A 58 -2.29 -5.13 -7.65
N SER A 59 -1.97 -6.20 -8.37
CA SER A 59 -2.77 -7.44 -8.37
C SER A 59 -2.85 -8.06 -6.98
N LYS A 60 -1.77 -8.06 -6.20
CA LYS A 60 -1.78 -8.53 -4.81
C LYS A 60 -2.63 -7.66 -3.90
N VAL A 61 -2.56 -6.35 -4.06
CA VAL A 61 -3.42 -5.40 -3.32
C VAL A 61 -4.89 -5.64 -3.66
N ILE A 62 -5.21 -5.81 -4.94
CA ILE A 62 -6.57 -6.12 -5.41
C ILE A 62 -7.06 -7.47 -4.86
N ALA A 63 -6.23 -8.52 -4.93
CA ALA A 63 -6.57 -9.84 -4.41
C ALA A 63 -6.86 -9.81 -2.91
N TYR A 64 -6.07 -9.03 -2.16
CA TYR A 64 -6.32 -8.79 -0.75
C TYR A 64 -7.65 -8.06 -0.50
N LEU A 65 -7.94 -6.99 -1.24
CA LEU A 65 -9.22 -6.27 -1.13
C LEU A 65 -10.41 -7.13 -1.51
N ALA A 66 -10.28 -7.98 -2.53
CA ALA A 66 -11.32 -8.94 -2.90
C ALA A 66 -11.61 -9.92 -1.76
N GLY A 67 -10.59 -10.35 -1.01
CA GLY A 67 -10.76 -11.19 0.19
C GLY A 67 -11.43 -10.48 1.37
N LEU A 68 -11.46 -9.13 1.36
CA LEU A 68 -12.19 -8.31 2.34
C LEU A 68 -13.62 -7.98 1.90
N GLU A 69 -14.08 -8.51 0.77
CA GLU A 69 -15.41 -8.25 0.20
C GLU A 69 -15.74 -6.76 0.01
N VAL A 70 -14.72 -5.93 -0.26
CA VAL A 70 -14.90 -4.51 -0.59
C VAL A 70 -14.95 -4.30 -2.11
N GLU A 71 -15.40 -3.12 -2.53
CA GLU A 71 -15.39 -2.73 -3.93
C GLU A 71 -13.97 -2.86 -4.52
N ILE A 72 -13.87 -3.64 -5.60
CA ILE A 72 -12.60 -3.93 -6.25
C ILE A 72 -12.17 -2.70 -7.06
N PRO A 73 -11.00 -2.11 -6.79
CA PRO A 73 -10.52 -0.96 -7.53
C PRO A 73 -10.03 -1.36 -8.94
N SER A 74 -9.83 -0.35 -9.78
CA SER A 74 -9.22 -0.51 -11.11
C SER A 74 -7.87 -1.24 -11.04
N THR A 75 -7.56 -2.03 -12.07
CA THR A 75 -6.25 -2.67 -12.27
C THR A 75 -5.19 -1.71 -12.83
N ASP A 76 -5.55 -0.45 -13.10
CA ASP A 76 -4.60 0.57 -13.55
C ASP A 76 -3.51 0.83 -12.49
N THR A 77 -2.25 0.63 -12.89
CA THR A 77 -1.08 0.81 -12.03
C THR A 77 -0.66 2.27 -11.85
N SER A 78 -1.21 3.20 -12.63
CA SER A 78 -0.79 4.61 -12.64
C SER A 78 -0.84 5.24 -11.25
N GLY A 79 -1.91 5.00 -10.49
CA GLY A 79 -2.07 5.50 -9.12
C GLY A 79 -1.03 4.93 -8.16
N TYR A 80 -0.70 3.65 -8.29
CA TYR A 80 0.35 3.01 -7.49
C TYR A 80 1.74 3.56 -7.84
N CYS A 81 2.10 3.62 -9.13
CA CYS A 81 3.40 4.12 -9.58
C CYS A 81 3.64 5.57 -9.14
N GLN A 82 2.61 6.42 -9.22
CA GLN A 82 2.69 7.81 -8.75
C GLN A 82 2.89 7.89 -7.23
N ALA A 83 2.23 7.01 -6.46
CA ALA A 83 2.40 6.98 -5.01
C ALA A 83 3.82 6.55 -4.61
N VAL A 84 4.41 5.57 -5.30
CA VAL A 84 5.81 5.15 -5.06
C VAL A 84 6.79 6.31 -5.31
N LEU A 85 6.58 7.11 -6.36
CA LEU A 85 7.40 8.30 -6.61
C LEU A 85 7.26 9.40 -5.56
N ALA A 86 6.14 9.42 -4.82
CA ALA A 86 5.90 10.42 -3.78
C ALA A 86 6.53 10.06 -2.42
N ILE A 87 6.98 8.81 -2.25
CA ILE A 87 7.61 8.32 -1.01
C ILE A 87 9.12 8.09 -1.14
N ILE A 88 9.68 8.17 -2.36
CA ILE A 88 11.13 8.20 -2.64
C ILE A 88 11.60 9.65 -2.65
#